data_AF-A0A955QGC0-F1
#
_entry.id   AF-A0A955QGC0-F1
#
_cell.length_a   1.000
_cell.length_b   1.000
_cell.length_c   1.000
_cell.angle_alpha   90.00
_cell.angle_beta   90.00
_cell.angle_gamma   90.00
#
_symmetry.space_group_name_H-M   'P 1'
#
loop_
_entity.id
_entity.type
_entity.pdbx_description
1 polymer ?
#
loop_
_entity_poly.entity_id
_entity_poly.type
_entity_poly.pdbx_seq_one_letter_code
_entity_poly.pdbx_strand_id
1 'polypeptide(L)'
;QEQVMAIANQLAGFSLGQADLLRRAMGKKKHEEMAKQKELFVKGAQANGIPEKQAEKLFDQMAFFAGYGFNKSHSAAYAMVTYQTAYLKAH
;
A
#
# COMPACT_ATOMS: atom_id res chain seq x y z
N GLN A 1 -1.37 3.31 4.34
CA GLN A 1 -0.73 1.98 4.48
C GLN A 1 -1.61 0.87 3.93
N GLU A 2 -2.90 0.99 4.19
CA GLU A 2 -3.98 0.09 3.80
C GLU A 2 -4.17 0.06 2.27
N GLN A 3 -3.91 1.16 1.57
CA GLN A 3 -3.95 1.21 0.10
C GLN A 3 -2.91 0.29 -0.55
N VAL A 4 -1.69 0.21 0.01
CA VAL A 4 -0.64 -0.70 -0.49
C VAL A 4 -1.11 -2.15 -0.40
N MET A 5 -1.79 -2.49 0.70
CA MET A 5 -2.32 -3.83 0.90
C MET A 5 -3.47 -4.16 -0.06
N ALA A 6 -4.39 -3.22 -0.28
CA ALA A 6 -5.50 -3.38 -1.21
C ALA A 6 -5.02 -3.56 -2.66
N ILE A 7 -4.03 -2.76 -3.09
CA ILE A 7 -3.45 -2.87 -4.44
C ILE A 7 -2.79 -4.23 -4.63
N ALA A 8 -2.02 -4.72 -3.66
CA ALA A 8 -1.38 -6.04 -3.72
C ALA A 8 -2.40 -7.19 -3.78
N ASN A 9 -3.49 -7.09 -3.02
CA ASN A 9 -4.55 -8.09 -3.04
C ASN A 9 -5.31 -8.09 -4.38
N GLN A 10 -5.74 -6.93 -4.86
CA GLN A 10 -6.59 -6.83 -6.05
C GLN A 10 -5.81 -7.07 -7.35
N LEU A 11 -4.58 -6.57 -7.44
CA LEU A 11 -3.82 -6.62 -8.68
C LEU A 11 -2.89 -7.82 -8.76
N ALA A 12 -2.28 -8.23 -7.65
CA ALA A 12 -1.35 -9.37 -7.63
C ALA A 12 -1.92 -10.63 -6.95
N GLY A 13 -3.18 -10.61 -6.50
CA GLY A 13 -3.83 -11.77 -5.87
C GLY A 13 -3.27 -12.13 -4.48
N PHE A 14 -2.55 -11.21 -3.82
CA PHE A 14 -1.96 -11.49 -2.51
C PHE A 14 -3.05 -11.72 -1.46
N SER A 15 -2.88 -12.69 -0.57
CA SER A 15 -3.71 -12.77 0.64
C SER A 15 -3.48 -11.55 1.54
N LEU A 16 -4.42 -11.28 2.46
CA LEU A 16 -4.27 -10.19 3.43
C LEU A 16 -2.98 -10.29 4.25
N GLY A 17 -2.54 -11.51 4.57
CA GLY A 17 -1.27 -11.76 5.26
C GLY A 17 -0.05 -11.45 4.40
N GLN A 18 -0.06 -11.86 3.12
CA GLN A 18 1.01 -11.54 2.17
C GLN A 18 1.10 -10.02 1.92
N ALA A 19 -0.04 -9.35 1.83
CA ALA A 19 -0.13 -7.91 1.68
C ALA A 19 0.45 -7.14 2.88
N ASP A 20 0.24 -7.61 4.12
CA ASP A 20 0.88 -7.00 5.30
C ASP A 20 2.40 -7.27 5.33
N LEU A 21 2.86 -8.44 4.90
CA LEU A 21 4.29 -8.74 4.76
C LEU A 21 4.95 -7.78 3.76
N LEU A 22 4.31 -7.52 2.61
CA LEU A 22 4.76 -6.54 1.63
C LEU A 22 4.85 -5.14 2.24
N ARG A 23 3.82 -4.69 2.95
CA ARG A 23 3.79 -3.39 3.63
C ARG A 23 4.95 -3.25 4.62
N ARG A 24 5.23 -4.29 5.42
CA ARG A 24 6.35 -4.30 6.38
C ARG A 24 7.70 -4.27 5.67
N ALA A 25 7.88 -5.04 4.60
CA ALA A 25 9.11 -5.06 3.80
C ALA A 25 9.39 -3.68 3.19
N MET A 26 8.37 -3.01 2.64
CA MET A 26 8.48 -1.65 2.12
C MET A 26 8.86 -0.63 3.20
N GLY A 27 8.33 -0.76 4.42
CA GLY A 27 8.73 0.10 5.54
C GLY A 27 10.17 -0.09 6.00
N LYS A 28 10.68 -1.34 5.97
CA LYS A 28 12.06 -1.67 6.37
C LYS A 28 13.11 -1.38 5.28
N LYS A 29 12.69 -1.16 4.03
CA LYS A 29 13.54 -0.81 2.88
C LYS A 29 14.70 -1.80 2.61
N LYS A 30 14.53 -3.08 2.93
CA LYS A 30 15.54 -4.11 2.65
C LYS A 30 15.50 -4.49 1.17
N HIS A 31 16.58 -4.22 0.44
CA HIS A 31 16.66 -4.45 -1.00
C HIS A 31 16.34 -5.89 -1.43
N GLU A 32 16.91 -6.90 -0.74
CA GLU A 32 16.69 -8.31 -1.09
C GLU A 32 15.23 -8.76 -0.86
N GLU A 33 14.61 -8.34 0.25
CA GLU A 33 13.21 -8.66 0.52
C GLU A 33 12.30 -7.96 -0.50
N MET A 34 12.59 -6.72 -0.85
CA MET A 34 11.84 -5.95 -1.85
C MET A 34 11.92 -6.57 -3.25
N ALA A 35 13.09 -7.06 -3.66
CA ALA A 35 13.25 -7.73 -4.95
C ALA A 35 12.40 -9.01 -5.04
N LYS A 36 12.41 -9.84 -3.99
CA LYS A 36 11.57 -11.05 -3.90
C LYS A 36 10.08 -10.71 -3.97
N GLN A 37 9.67 -9.67 -3.26
CA GLN A 37 8.28 -9.21 -3.27
C GLN A 37 7.86 -8.63 -4.63
N LYS A 38 8.77 -7.94 -5.32
CA LYS A 38 8.53 -7.41 -6.68
C LYS A 38 8.25 -8.55 -7.66
N GLU A 39 9.06 -9.59 -7.63
CA GLU A 39 8.88 -10.76 -8.51
C GLU A 39 7.52 -11.43 -8.27
N LEU A 40 7.15 -11.65 -7.01
CA LEU A 40 5.84 -12.24 -6.65
C LEU A 40 4.67 -11.34 -7.09
N PHE A 41 4.80 -10.03 -6.89
CA PHE A 41 3.78 -9.07 -7.30
C PHE A 41 3.58 -9.06 -8.82
N VAL A 42 4.68 -9.02 -9.58
CA VAL A 42 4.65 -9.00 -11.05
C VAL A 42 4.06 -10.29 -11.60
N LYS A 43 4.46 -11.45 -11.08
CA LYS A 43 3.88 -12.75 -11.46
C LYS A 43 2.37 -12.81 -11.18
N GLY A 44 1.96 -12.35 -10.00
CA GLY A 44 0.54 -12.28 -9.65
C GLY A 44 -0.24 -11.31 -10.54
N ALA A 45 0.35 -10.17 -10.87
CA ALA A 45 -0.25 -9.17 -11.76
C ALA A 45 -0.39 -9.69 -13.20
N GLN A 46 0.61 -10.39 -13.72
CA GLN A 46 0.55 -11.06 -15.01
C GLN A 46 -0.55 -12.12 -15.06
N ALA A 47 -0.72 -12.91 -14.00
CA ALA A 47 -1.81 -13.89 -13.90
C ALA A 47 -3.20 -13.22 -13.94
N ASN A 48 -3.30 -11.97 -13.51
CA ASN A 48 -4.51 -11.15 -13.59
C ASN A 48 -4.61 -10.29 -14.87
N GLY A 49 -3.76 -10.55 -15.88
CA GLY A 49 -3.80 -9.89 -17.19
C GLY A 49 -3.13 -8.52 -17.24
N ILE A 50 -2.36 -8.14 -16.23
CA ILE A 50 -1.63 -6.86 -16.20
C ILE A 50 -0.25 -7.05 -16.86
N PRO A 51 0.13 -6.23 -17.86
CA PRO A 51 1.45 -6.31 -18.48
C PRO A 51 2.58 -6.11 -17.48
N GLU A 52 3.67 -6.86 -17.65
CA GLU A 52 4.85 -6.84 -16.78
C GLU A 52 5.38 -5.43 -16.50
N LYS A 53 5.64 -4.66 -17.57
CA LYS A 53 6.15 -3.28 -17.47
C LYS A 53 5.24 -2.37 -16.64
N GLN A 54 3.92 -2.60 -16.72
CA GLN A 54 2.96 -1.81 -15.96
C GLN A 54 2.94 -2.24 -14.49
N ALA A 55 3.02 -3.54 -14.21
CA ALA A 55 3.11 -4.07 -12.86
C ALA A 55 4.41 -3.62 -12.16
N GLU A 56 5.55 -3.67 -12.85
CA GLU A 56 6.83 -3.18 -12.32
C GLU A 56 6.78 -1.70 -11.97
N LYS A 57 6.27 -0.87 -12.89
CA LYS A 57 6.13 0.58 -12.67
C LYS A 57 5.23 0.87 -11.47
N LEU A 58 4.13 0.13 -11.33
CA LEU A 58 3.20 0.28 -10.21
C LEU A 58 3.86 -0.12 -8.88
N PHE A 59 4.61 -1.22 -8.87
CA PHE A 59 5.35 -1.65 -7.68
C PHE A 59 6.38 -0.61 -7.23
N ASP A 60 7.12 -0.03 -8.19
CA ASP A 60 8.12 1.00 -7.88
C ASP A 60 7.47 2.27 -7.32
N GLN A 61 6.30 2.66 -7.84
CA GLN A 61 5.49 3.75 -7.27
C GLN A 61 5.04 3.41 -5.84
N MET A 62 4.52 2.21 -5.61
CA MET A 62 4.13 1.76 -4.27
C MET A 62 5.30 1.80 -3.29
N ALA A 63 6.49 1.34 -3.71
CA ALA A 63 7.70 1.36 -2.90
C ALA A 63 8.14 2.78 -2.54
N PHE A 64 8.07 3.71 -3.50
CA PHE A 64 8.34 5.13 -3.27
C PHE A 64 7.38 5.74 -2.24
N PHE A 65 6.07 5.51 -2.39
CA PHE A 65 5.06 6.06 -1.49
C PHE A 65 5.01 5.37 -0.13
N ALA A 66 5.44 4.11 -0.02
CA ALA A 66 5.39 3.37 1.24
C ALA A 66 6.26 4.00 2.34
N GLY A 67 7.32 4.73 1.97
CA GLY A 67 8.12 5.53 2.92
C GLY A 67 7.36 6.70 3.55
N TYR A 68 6.31 7.19 2.88
CA TYR A 68 5.46 8.30 3.33
C TYR A 68 4.02 7.86 3.65
N GLY A 69 3.74 6.56 3.52
CA GLY A 69 2.42 5.99 3.68
C GLY A 69 1.98 6.07 5.13
N PHE A 70 0.99 6.92 5.40
CA PHE A 70 0.43 7.09 6.74
C PHE A 70 -0.72 6.09 6.99
N ASN A 71 -1.00 5.81 8.26
CA ASN A 71 -2.07 4.88 8.66
C ASN A 71 -3.44 5.57 8.55
N LYS A 72 -4.36 5.00 7.75
CA LYS A 72 -5.65 5.62 7.45
C LYS A 72 -6.59 5.58 8.64
N SER A 73 -6.63 4.49 9.41
CA SER A 73 -7.55 4.40 10.56
C SER A 73 -7.19 5.42 11.63
N HIS A 74 -5.89 5.61 11.91
CA HIS A 74 -5.42 6.65 12.80
C HIS A 74 -5.78 8.06 12.29
N SER A 75 -5.52 8.35 11.01
CA SER A 75 -5.85 9.65 10.41
C SER A 75 -7.34 9.96 10.47
N ALA A 76 -8.19 8.98 10.16
CA ALA A 76 -9.64 9.16 10.12
C ALA A 76 -10.21 9.45 11.51
N ALA A 77 -9.72 8.77 12.55
CA ALA A 77 -10.15 9.01 13.93
C ALA A 77 -9.86 10.46 14.37
N TYR A 78 -8.65 10.98 14.09
CA TYR A 78 -8.28 12.34 14.43
C TYR A 78 -8.96 13.40 13.54
N ALA A 79 -9.17 13.08 12.26
CA ALA A 79 -9.92 13.95 11.35
C ALA A 79 -11.36 14.19 11.85
N MET A 80 -11.99 13.19 12.45
CA MET A 80 -13.33 13.33 13.03
C MET A 80 -13.34 14.35 14.18
N VAL A 81 -12.40 14.26 15.12
CA VAL A 81 -12.27 15.25 16.21
C VAL A 81 -11.99 16.65 15.65
N THR A 82 -11.13 16.76 14.65
CA THR A 82 -10.81 18.03 13.97
C THR A 82 -12.05 18.64 13.31
N TYR A 83 -12.88 17.82 12.68
CA TYR A 83 -14.14 18.26 12.08
C TYR A 83 -15.11 18.74 13.16
N GLN A 84 -15.25 18.01 14.27
CA GLN A 84 -16.11 18.41 15.38
C GLN A 84 -15.71 19.77 15.95
N THR A 85 -14.42 20.02 16.18
CA THR A 85 -13.94 21.30 16.70
C THR A 85 -14.11 22.43 15.70
N ALA A 86 -13.91 22.18 14.40
CA ALA A 86 -14.17 23.15 13.35
C ALA A 86 -15.66 23.52 13.27
N TYR A 87 -16.56 22.54 13.39
CA TYR A 87 -18.01 22.76 13.41
C TYR A 87 -18.43 23.63 14.60
N LEU A 88 -17.96 23.30 15.81
CA LEU A 88 -18.23 24.07 17.03
C LEU A 88 -17.68 25.51 16.99
N LYS A 89 -16.71 25.78 16.12
CA LYS A 89 -16.19 27.15 15.90
C LYS A 89 -17.04 27.93 14.91
N ALA A 90 -17.66 27.25 13.95
CA ALA A 90 -18.38 27.88 12.85
C ALA A 90 -19.85 28.20 13.18
N HIS A 91 -20.43 27.45 14.13
CA HIS A 91 -21.82 27.56 14.58
C HIS A 91 -21.88 27.83 16.08
#